data_AF-A0A3D2UU75-F1
#
_entry.id   AF-A0A3D2UU75-F1
#
_cell.length_a   1.000
_cell.length_b   1.000
_cell.length_c   1.000
_cell.angle_alpha   90.00
_cell.angle_beta   90.00
_cell.angle_gamma   90.00
#
_symmetry.space_group_name_H-M   'P 1'
#
loop_
_entity.id
_entity.type
_entity.pdbx_description
1 polymer ?
#
loop_
_entity_poly.entity_id
_entity_poly.type
_entity_poly.pdbx_seq_one_letter_code
_entity_poly.pdbx_strand_id
1 'polypeptide(L)'
;MKIFTIIYFIGIFIEMAIRAPIRRAQRGDAKSEQRITTQEKTLLGLLFLAMFFIPIIYAFTNWLDFANYTLPAWAGWLGVAIFVLALFIFWRAHVDLGLNWSPSLEIREKHELITKGIYKLIRHPMYASQWLWVIAQPLLLQNWVAGFLNLLIFIPFYFLRVQAEEKMMLDSFGEEYKNYMQKTGGVIPKF
;
A
#
# COMPACT_ATOMS: atom_id res chain seq x y z
N MET A 1 -23.30 -1.57 9.49
CA MET A 1 -21.90 -1.36 9.94
C MET A 1 -21.09 -2.67 9.95
N LYS A 2 -21.58 -3.80 10.49
CA LYS A 2 -20.84 -5.09 10.47
C LYS A 2 -20.40 -5.59 9.08
N ILE A 3 -21.23 -5.41 8.04
CA ILE A 3 -20.88 -5.87 6.67
C ILE A 3 -19.62 -5.19 6.13
N PHE A 4 -19.46 -3.89 6.34
CA PHE A 4 -18.30 -3.14 5.86
C PHE A 4 -17.01 -3.53 6.59
N THR A 5 -17.10 -3.78 7.90
CA THR A 5 -16.00 -4.33 8.70
C THR A 5 -15.58 -5.72 8.21
N ILE A 6 -16.53 -6.60 7.87
CA ILE A 6 -16.24 -7.91 7.28
C ILE A 6 -15.53 -7.76 5.93
N ILE A 7 -16.03 -6.89 5.05
CA ILE A 7 -15.41 -6.60 3.75
C ILE A 7 -13.98 -6.11 3.93
N TYR A 8 -13.72 -5.23 4.90
CA TYR A 8 -12.38 -4.74 5.21
C TYR A 8 -11.42 -5.89 5.57
N PHE A 9 -11.84 -6.81 6.45
CA PHE A 9 -11.02 -7.98 6.82
C PHE A 9 -10.83 -8.97 5.67
N ILE A 10 -11.84 -9.17 4.82
CA ILE A 10 -11.70 -9.97 3.59
C ILE A 10 -10.61 -9.35 2.71
N GLY A 11 -10.60 -8.02 2.54
CA GLY A 11 -9.56 -7.34 1.78
C GLY A 11 -8.17 -7.56 2.35
N ILE A 12 -8.01 -7.46 3.67
CA ILE A 12 -6.73 -7.77 4.34
C ILE A 12 -6.28 -9.18 3.99
N PHE A 13 -7.18 -10.15 4.09
CA PHE A 13 -6.87 -11.54 3.77
C PHE A 13 -6.46 -11.71 2.29
N ILE A 14 -7.15 -11.04 1.37
CA ILE A 14 -6.79 -11.04 -0.06
C ILE A 14 -5.39 -10.47 -0.27
N GLU A 15 -5.06 -9.34 0.38
CA GLU A 15 -3.72 -8.74 0.25
C GLU A 15 -2.61 -9.68 0.76
N MET A 16 -2.86 -10.36 1.89
CA MET A 16 -1.96 -11.38 2.41
C MET A 16 -1.81 -12.56 1.45
N ALA A 17 -2.90 -13.00 0.84
CA ALA A 17 -2.90 -14.08 -0.15
C ALA A 17 -2.11 -13.71 -1.42
N ILE A 18 -2.23 -12.46 -1.89
CA ILE A 18 -1.46 -11.94 -3.04
C ILE A 18 0.04 -11.91 -2.72
N ARG A 19 0.43 -11.49 -1.52
CA ARG A 19 1.85 -11.41 -1.10
C ARG A 19 2.48 -12.79 -0.81
N ALA A 20 1.69 -13.78 -0.39
CA ALA A 20 2.18 -15.08 0.06
C ALA A 20 3.04 -15.86 -0.95
N PRO A 21 2.66 -16.04 -2.24
CA PRO A 21 3.46 -16.78 -3.20
C PRO A 21 4.79 -16.07 -3.51
N ILE A 22 4.78 -14.75 -3.66
CA ILE A 22 5.98 -13.95 -3.94
C ILE A 22 6.96 -14.05 -2.77
N ARG A 23 6.48 -13.89 -1.53
CA ARG A 23 7.32 -14.08 -0.33
C ARG A 23 7.92 -15.48 -0.23
N ARG A 24 7.18 -16.52 -0.64
CA ARG A 24 7.70 -17.90 -0.66
C ARG A 24 8.76 -18.08 -1.74
N ALA A 25 8.55 -17.55 -2.94
CA ALA A 25 9.51 -17.62 -4.03
C ALA A 25 10.84 -16.90 -3.70
N GLN A 26 10.79 -15.87 -2.85
CA GLN A 26 11.96 -15.10 -2.41
C GLN A 26 12.65 -15.64 -1.16
N ARG A 27 12.13 -16.72 -0.54
CA ARG A 27 12.80 -17.38 0.60
C ARG A 27 14.03 -18.16 0.09
N GLY A 28 15.17 -17.47 0.03
CA GLY A 28 16.45 -18.09 -0.38
C GLY A 28 17.37 -17.14 -1.14
N ASP A 29 16.86 -16.02 -1.65
CA ASP A 29 17.68 -15.01 -2.32
C ASP A 29 18.58 -14.29 -1.30
N ALA A 30 19.86 -14.16 -1.64
CA ALA A 30 20.78 -13.29 -0.92
C ALA A 30 20.24 -11.86 -0.97
N LYS A 31 19.89 -11.31 0.19
CA LYS A 31 19.43 -9.92 0.29
C LYS A 31 20.63 -9.01 0.00
N SER A 32 20.59 -8.30 -1.12
CA SER A 32 21.47 -7.16 -1.34
C SER A 32 21.11 -6.02 -0.39
N GLU A 33 22.05 -5.10 -0.16
CA GLU A 33 22.02 -4.05 0.86
C GLU A 33 20.61 -3.49 1.17
N GLN A 34 20.09 -3.81 2.35
CA GLN A 34 18.85 -3.22 2.85
C GLN A 34 19.11 -1.79 3.34
N ARG A 35 18.75 -0.79 2.55
CA ARG A 35 18.75 0.62 2.98
C ARG A 35 17.41 0.97 3.62
N ILE A 36 17.14 0.44 4.82
CA ILE A 36 15.99 0.85 5.63
C ILE A 36 16.47 1.59 6.87
N THR A 37 16.09 2.86 7.00
CA THR A 37 16.35 3.67 8.19
C THR A 37 15.52 3.19 9.38
N THR A 38 15.97 3.48 10.60
CA THR A 38 15.20 3.16 11.83
C THR A 38 13.82 3.82 11.81
N GLN A 39 13.72 5.05 11.31
CA GLN A 39 12.46 5.76 11.17
C GLN A 39 11.46 5.03 10.26
N GLU A 40 11.91 4.51 9.12
CA GLU A 40 11.05 3.73 8.22
C GLU A 40 10.57 2.43 8.86
N LYS A 41 11.43 1.74 9.63
CA LYS A 41 11.01 0.53 10.38
C LYS A 41 9.91 0.85 11.39
N THR A 42 10.07 1.96 12.12
CA THR A 42 9.05 2.43 13.07
C THR A 42 7.74 2.76 12.36
N LEU A 43 7.78 3.53 11.26
CA LEU A 43 6.58 3.89 10.50
C LEU A 43 5.88 2.67 9.90
N LEU A 44 6.64 1.71 9.35
CA LEU A 44 6.09 0.44 8.86
C LEU A 44 5.41 -0.37 9.97
N GLY A 45 6.02 -0.41 11.17
CA GLY A 45 5.42 -1.02 12.34
C GLY A 45 4.10 -0.34 12.73
N LEU A 46 4.09 0.99 12.78
CA LEU A 46 2.88 1.77 13.09
C LEU A 46 1.78 1.57 12.05
N LEU A 47 2.11 1.54 10.76
CA LEU A 47 1.16 1.23 9.69
C LEU A 47 0.57 -0.18 9.86
N PHE A 48 1.41 -1.16 10.19
CA PHE A 48 0.94 -2.51 10.46
C PHE A 48 -0.01 -2.55 11.68
N LEU A 49 0.33 -1.84 12.77
CA LEU A 49 -0.55 -1.74 13.93
C LEU A 49 -1.89 -1.07 13.58
N ALA A 50 -1.85 0.06 12.87
CA ALA A 50 -3.03 0.81 12.47
C ALA A 50 -3.92 0.07 11.46
N MET A 51 -3.32 -0.77 10.61
CA MET A 51 -4.03 -1.53 9.59
C MET A 51 -4.64 -2.84 10.12
N PHE A 52 -3.98 -3.50 11.09
CA PHE A 52 -4.39 -4.81 11.59
C PHE A 52 -4.94 -4.75 13.02
N PHE A 53 -4.15 -4.25 13.98
CA PHE A 53 -4.51 -4.34 15.40
C PHE A 53 -5.67 -3.42 15.78
N ILE A 54 -5.68 -2.18 15.30
CA ILE A 54 -6.72 -1.22 15.66
C ILE A 54 -8.09 -1.62 15.08
N PRO A 55 -8.21 -2.06 13.81
CA PRO A 55 -9.46 -2.63 13.30
C PRO A 55 -9.93 -3.89 14.03
N ILE A 56 -9.01 -4.74 14.52
CA ILE A 56 -9.37 -5.90 15.35
C ILE A 56 -9.98 -5.43 16.68
N ILE A 57 -9.34 -4.48 17.37
CA ILE A 57 -9.88 -3.91 18.61
C ILE A 57 -11.27 -3.32 18.35
N TYR A 58 -11.42 -2.53 17.28
CA TYR A 58 -12.71 -1.97 16.87
C TYR A 58 -13.78 -3.03 16.59
N ALA A 59 -13.42 -4.14 15.95
CA ALA A 59 -14.39 -5.15 15.52
C ALA A 59 -14.84 -6.11 16.64
N PHE A 60 -13.97 -6.36 17.62
CA PHE A 60 -14.20 -7.37 18.66
C PHE A 60 -14.40 -6.79 20.06
N THR A 61 -14.22 -5.48 20.26
CA THR A 61 -14.37 -4.83 21.56
C THR A 61 -15.14 -3.51 21.43
N ASN A 62 -15.73 -3.05 22.53
CA ASN A 62 -16.43 -1.76 22.60
C ASN A 62 -15.49 -0.59 22.99
N TRP A 63 -14.18 -0.82 23.06
CA TRP A 63 -13.21 0.17 23.58
C TRP A 63 -13.14 1.43 22.73
N LEU A 64 -13.44 1.33 21.44
CA LEU A 64 -13.37 2.46 20.51
C LEU A 64 -14.75 3.07 20.23
N ASP A 65 -15.81 2.62 20.90
CA ASP A 65 -17.18 3.07 20.58
C ASP A 65 -17.40 4.56 20.80
N PHE A 66 -16.65 5.18 21.72
CA PHE A 66 -16.67 6.62 21.95
C PHE A 66 -16.30 7.45 20.71
N ALA A 67 -15.59 6.85 19.74
CA ALA A 67 -15.13 7.48 18.52
C ALA A 67 -15.96 7.10 17.28
N ASN A 68 -17.10 6.41 17.46
CA ASN A 68 -17.96 6.01 16.35
C ASN A 68 -18.66 7.23 15.73
N TYR A 69 -18.80 7.19 14.41
CA TYR A 69 -19.69 8.07 13.66
C TYR A 69 -20.54 7.24 12.71
N THR A 70 -21.58 7.84 12.15
CA THR A 70 -22.47 7.17 11.20
C THR A 70 -22.53 7.93 9.90
N LEU A 71 -22.33 7.22 8.79
CA LEU A 71 -22.50 7.76 7.45
C LEU A 71 -23.72 7.11 6.77
N PRO A 72 -24.33 7.81 5.80
CA PRO A 72 -25.34 7.20 4.94
C PRO A 72 -24.81 5.94 4.25
N ALA A 73 -25.71 5.00 3.94
CA ALA A 73 -25.33 3.70 3.36
C ALA A 73 -24.53 3.84 2.05
N TRP A 74 -24.83 4.84 1.22
CA TRP A 74 -24.10 5.09 -0.03
C TRP A 74 -22.62 5.36 0.19
N ALA A 75 -22.24 5.99 1.31
CA ALA A 75 -20.85 6.31 1.61
C ALA A 75 -20.05 5.04 1.93
N GLY A 76 -20.66 4.08 2.63
CA GLY A 76 -20.04 2.78 2.88
C GLY A 76 -19.82 1.99 1.58
N TRP A 77 -20.79 1.98 0.67
CA TRP A 77 -20.65 1.34 -0.64
C TRP A 77 -19.65 2.04 -1.56
N LEU A 78 -19.55 3.37 -1.49
CA LEU A 78 -18.46 4.11 -2.14
C LEU A 78 -17.10 3.68 -1.58
N GLY A 79 -17.00 3.51 -0.26
CA GLY A 79 -15.82 2.94 0.39
C GLY A 79 -15.48 1.55 -0.15
N VAL A 80 -16.46 0.67 -0.33
CA VAL A 80 -16.27 -0.66 -0.94
C VAL A 80 -15.74 -0.53 -2.37
N ALA A 81 -16.30 0.35 -3.19
CA ALA A 81 -15.84 0.55 -4.57
C ALA A 81 -14.38 1.02 -4.63
N ILE A 82 -14.01 1.99 -3.79
CA ILE A 82 -12.63 2.49 -3.68
C ILE A 82 -11.70 1.36 -3.20
N PHE A 83 -12.15 0.56 -2.23
CA PHE A 83 -11.39 -0.55 -1.67
C PHE A 83 -11.15 -1.68 -2.67
N VAL A 84 -12.14 -2.02 -3.48
CA VAL A 84 -12.00 -2.99 -4.57
C VAL A 84 -11.02 -2.49 -5.63
N LEU A 85 -11.06 -1.19 -5.96
CA LEU A 85 -10.09 -0.59 -6.87
C LEU A 85 -8.67 -0.64 -6.28
N ALA A 86 -8.51 -0.38 -4.98
CA ALA A 86 -7.24 -0.53 -4.28
C ALA A 86 -6.68 -1.94 -4.45
N LEU A 87 -7.49 -2.97 -4.13
CA LEU A 87 -7.10 -4.38 -4.28
C LEU A 87 -6.77 -4.76 -5.72
N PHE A 88 -7.50 -4.22 -6.70
CA PHE A 88 -7.22 -4.47 -8.12
C PHE A 88 -5.86 -3.89 -8.54
N ILE A 89 -5.59 -2.63 -8.20
CA ILE A 89 -4.29 -1.98 -8.46
C ILE A 89 -3.18 -2.73 -7.74
N PHE A 90 -3.40 -3.12 -6.48
CA PHE A 90 -2.45 -3.90 -5.69
C PHE A 90 -2.08 -5.21 -6.37
N TRP A 91 -3.10 -5.98 -6.78
CA TRP A 91 -2.93 -7.25 -7.46
C TRP A 91 -2.17 -7.05 -8.78
N ARG A 92 -2.56 -6.07 -9.60
CA ARG A 92 -1.87 -5.78 -10.86
C ARG A 92 -0.42 -5.35 -10.66
N ALA A 93 -0.13 -4.53 -9.66
CA ALA A 93 1.24 -4.17 -9.32
C ALA A 93 2.09 -5.40 -9.00
N HIS A 94 1.55 -6.36 -8.24
CA HIS A 94 2.27 -7.59 -7.89
C HIS A 94 2.44 -8.54 -9.08
N VAL A 95 1.43 -8.64 -9.95
CA VAL A 95 1.51 -9.45 -11.17
C VAL A 95 2.55 -8.89 -12.14
N ASP A 96 2.55 -7.57 -12.34
CA ASP A 96 3.43 -6.92 -13.31
C ASP A 96 4.88 -6.81 -12.80
N LEU A 97 5.06 -6.63 -11.48
CA LEU A 97 6.40 -6.54 -10.87
C LEU A 97 7.01 -7.93 -10.61
N GLY A 98 6.19 -8.95 -10.33
CA GLY A 98 6.64 -10.32 -10.13
C GLY A 98 7.74 -10.46 -9.07
N LEU A 99 8.82 -11.13 -9.42
CA LEU A 99 9.96 -11.37 -8.51
C LEU A 99 10.83 -10.12 -8.27
N ASN A 100 10.65 -9.04 -9.04
CA ASN A 100 11.34 -7.77 -8.81
C ASN A 100 10.76 -7.00 -7.62
N TRP A 101 9.60 -7.40 -7.09
CA TRP A 101 9.04 -6.78 -5.90
C TRP A 101 9.91 -7.03 -4.67
N SER A 102 10.19 -5.99 -3.87
CA SER A 102 10.73 -6.18 -2.53
C SER A 102 9.92 -5.36 -1.52
N PRO A 103 9.66 -5.90 -0.32
CA PRO A 103 9.09 -5.11 0.78
C PRO A 103 10.04 -4.02 1.26
N SER A 104 11.32 -4.09 0.92
CA SER A 104 12.35 -3.10 1.21
C SER A 104 12.85 -2.40 -0.06
N LEU A 105 13.47 -1.24 0.10
CA LEU A 105 14.27 -0.62 -0.95
C LEU A 105 15.53 -1.49 -1.13
N GLU A 106 15.47 -2.40 -2.10
CA GLU A 106 16.52 -3.36 -2.44
C GLU A 106 16.69 -3.39 -3.97
N ILE A 107 17.92 -3.23 -4.43
CA ILE A 107 18.29 -3.51 -5.82
C ILE A 107 18.95 -4.88 -5.83
N ARG A 108 18.25 -5.87 -6.37
CA ARG A 108 18.80 -7.22 -6.57
C ARG A 108 19.80 -7.20 -7.72
N GLU A 109 20.74 -8.15 -7.75
CA GLU A 109 21.74 -8.27 -8.84
C GLU A 109 21.13 -8.38 -10.25
N LYS A 110 19.85 -8.80 -10.34
CA LYS A 110 19.06 -8.88 -11.59
C LYS A 110 17.83 -7.96 -11.58
N HIS A 111 17.88 -6.85 -10.86
CA HIS A 111 16.74 -5.93 -10.77
C HIS A 111 16.55 -5.21 -12.12
N GLU A 112 15.43 -5.49 -12.78
CA GLU A 112 15.07 -4.84 -14.05
C GLU A 112 14.10 -3.69 -13.82
N LEU A 113 14.26 -2.61 -14.59
CA LEU A 113 13.30 -1.51 -14.59
C LEU A 113 12.01 -1.93 -15.31
N ILE A 114 10.95 -2.18 -14.54
CA ILE A 114 9.64 -2.55 -15.09
C ILE A 114 8.84 -1.31 -15.48
N THR A 115 8.61 -1.14 -16.78
CA THR A 115 7.82 -0.03 -17.36
C THR A 115 6.58 -0.50 -18.13
N LYS A 116 6.21 -1.77 -17.99
CA LYS A 116 5.09 -2.42 -18.69
C LYS A 116 3.88 -2.61 -17.77
N GLY A 117 2.73 -2.96 -18.34
CA GLY A 117 1.50 -3.18 -17.57
C GLY A 117 1.02 -1.90 -16.88
N ILE A 118 0.63 -1.99 -15.61
CA ILE A 118 0.20 -0.84 -14.80
C ILE A 118 1.33 0.18 -14.60
N TYR A 119 2.59 -0.27 -14.62
CA TYR A 119 3.76 0.60 -14.54
C TYR A 119 3.92 1.51 -15.77
N LYS A 120 3.28 1.21 -16.90
CA LYS A 120 3.24 2.15 -18.03
C LYS A 120 2.44 3.42 -17.70
N LEU A 121 1.49 3.35 -16.77
CA LEU A 121 0.57 4.42 -16.43
C LEU A 121 1.02 5.20 -15.19
N ILE A 122 1.47 4.47 -14.15
CA ILE A 122 1.89 5.02 -12.86
C ILE A 122 3.16 4.33 -12.39
N ARG A 123 4.16 5.11 -11.93
CA ARG A 123 5.43 4.58 -11.42
C ARG A 123 5.29 3.86 -10.09
N HIS A 124 4.32 4.32 -9.29
CA HIS A 124 4.15 3.91 -7.90
C HIS A 124 2.77 3.26 -7.64
N PRO A 125 2.39 2.19 -8.36
CA PRO A 125 1.06 1.60 -8.26
C PRO A 125 0.75 1.04 -6.86
N MET A 126 1.76 0.56 -6.13
CA MET A 126 1.57 0.08 -4.76
C MET A 126 1.21 1.21 -3.79
N TYR A 127 1.87 2.37 -3.91
CA TYR A 127 1.48 3.54 -3.14
C TYR A 127 0.12 4.08 -3.57
N ALA A 128 -0.21 4.04 -4.87
CA ALA A 128 -1.54 4.41 -5.35
C ALA A 128 -2.64 3.51 -4.75
N SER A 129 -2.42 2.20 -4.73
CA SER A 129 -3.28 1.25 -4.03
C SER A 129 -3.42 1.60 -2.55
N GLN A 130 -2.31 1.85 -1.85
CA GLN A 130 -2.34 2.16 -0.43
C GLN A 130 -3.08 3.47 -0.14
N TRP A 131 -2.95 4.49 -0.99
CA TRP A 131 -3.75 5.72 -0.91
C TRP A 131 -5.25 5.43 -0.97
N LEU A 132 -5.69 4.64 -1.94
CA LEU A 132 -7.10 4.24 -2.06
C LEU A 132 -7.55 3.43 -0.83
N TRP A 133 -6.70 2.56 -0.31
CA TRP A 133 -6.98 1.79 0.90
C TRP A 133 -7.24 2.69 2.10
N VAL A 134 -6.33 3.62 2.40
CA VAL A 134 -6.44 4.50 3.56
C VAL A 134 -7.58 5.52 3.42
N ILE A 135 -8.02 5.82 2.20
CA ILE A 135 -9.21 6.64 1.91
C ILE A 135 -10.50 5.83 2.10
N ALA A 136 -10.51 4.55 1.70
CA ALA A 136 -11.66 3.66 1.89
C ALA A 136 -11.87 3.27 3.36
N GLN A 137 -10.78 3.14 4.11
CA GLN A 137 -10.80 2.69 5.50
C GLN A 137 -11.79 3.46 6.41
N PRO A 138 -11.84 4.81 6.46
CA PRO A 138 -12.84 5.52 7.27
C PRO A 138 -14.29 5.32 6.78
N LEU A 139 -14.50 5.11 5.48
CA LEU A 139 -15.84 4.85 4.95
C LEU A 139 -16.35 3.46 5.36
N LEU A 140 -15.45 2.49 5.48
CA LEU A 140 -15.75 1.12 5.90
C LEU A 140 -15.79 0.95 7.42
N LEU A 141 -14.81 1.54 8.11
CA LEU A 141 -14.65 1.56 9.56
C LEU A 141 -15.03 2.97 10.03
N GLN A 142 -16.33 3.17 10.25
CA GLN A 142 -16.91 4.47 10.62
C GLN A 142 -16.61 4.83 12.08
N ASN A 143 -15.32 4.99 12.37
CA ASN A 143 -14.75 5.29 13.67
C ASN A 143 -13.56 6.23 13.45
N TRP A 144 -13.47 7.31 14.24
CA TRP A 144 -12.42 8.32 14.04
C TRP A 144 -11.00 7.77 14.23
N VAL A 145 -10.82 6.81 15.13
CA VAL A 145 -9.52 6.18 15.38
C VAL A 145 -9.26 5.08 14.37
N ALA A 146 -10.12 4.06 14.29
CA ALA A 146 -9.90 2.90 13.42
C ALA A 146 -10.00 3.24 11.92
N GLY A 147 -10.73 4.29 11.57
CA GLY A 147 -10.87 4.78 10.20
C GLY A 147 -9.67 5.61 9.72
N PHE A 148 -9.25 6.62 10.49
CA PHE A 148 -8.29 7.63 10.02
C PHE A 148 -6.85 7.42 10.47
N LEU A 149 -6.58 6.62 11.51
CA LEU A 149 -5.22 6.48 12.04
C LEU A 149 -4.21 6.01 10.97
N ASN A 150 -4.61 5.07 10.12
CA ASN A 150 -3.76 4.57 9.05
C ASN A 150 -3.45 5.65 8.00
N LEU A 151 -4.43 6.48 7.64
CA LEU A 151 -4.24 7.62 6.75
C LEU A 151 -3.22 8.62 7.33
N LEU A 152 -3.36 8.95 8.62
CA LEU A 152 -2.48 9.92 9.30
C LEU A 152 -1.02 9.44 9.35
N ILE A 153 -0.79 8.15 9.55
CA ILE A 153 0.57 7.57 9.55
C ILE A 153 1.08 7.42 8.11
N PHE A 154 0.21 7.11 7.15
CA PHE A 154 0.62 6.84 5.78
C PHE A 154 1.10 8.09 5.04
N ILE A 155 0.49 9.27 5.28
CA ILE A 155 0.91 10.53 4.66
C ILE A 155 2.42 10.78 4.79
N PRO A 156 3.00 10.91 6.01
CA PRO A 156 4.43 11.16 6.16
C PRO A 156 5.29 10.00 5.69
N PHE A 157 4.84 8.75 5.88
CA PHE A 157 5.54 7.57 5.39
C PHE A 157 5.69 7.61 3.86
N TYR A 158 4.62 7.90 3.12
CA TYR A 158 4.62 7.96 1.68
C TYR A 158 5.64 8.99 1.15
N PHE A 159 5.62 10.23 1.67
CA PHE A 159 6.50 11.28 1.17
C PHE A 159 7.98 10.99 1.43
N LEU A 160 8.31 10.44 2.60
CA LEU A 160 9.69 10.03 2.90
C LEU A 160 10.13 8.87 2.01
N ARG A 161 9.26 7.88 1.84
CA ARG A 161 9.58 6.65 1.14
C ARG A 161 9.69 6.83 -0.37
N VAL A 162 8.75 7.55 -0.98
CA VAL A 162 8.73 7.75 -2.44
C VAL A 162 9.96 8.52 -2.90
N GLN A 163 10.43 9.51 -2.13
CA GLN A 163 11.63 10.27 -2.45
C GLN A 163 12.89 9.40 -2.37
N ALA A 164 13.01 8.58 -1.32
CA ALA A 164 14.10 7.63 -1.18
C ALA A 164 14.11 6.58 -2.30
N GLU A 165 12.93 6.10 -2.69
CA GLU A 165 12.75 5.15 -3.80
C GLU A 165 13.14 5.76 -5.14
N GLU A 166 12.64 6.95 -5.48
CA GLU A 166 12.97 7.60 -6.75
C GLU A 166 14.47 7.94 -6.83
N LYS A 167 15.09 8.35 -5.72
CA LYS A 167 16.54 8.54 -5.66
C LYS A 167 17.30 7.24 -5.92
N MET A 168 16.89 6.16 -5.24
CA MET A 168 17.52 4.85 -5.41
C MET A 168 17.36 4.31 -6.85
N MET A 169 16.21 4.53 -7.47
CA MET A 169 15.96 4.19 -8.88
C MET A 169 16.80 5.02 -9.84
N LEU A 170 16.99 6.33 -9.59
CA LEU A 170 17.89 7.19 -10.35
C LEU A 170 19.36 6.75 -10.22
N ASP A 171 19.80 6.42 -9.00
CA ASP A 171 21.16 5.95 -8.73
C ASP A 171 21.45 4.62 -9.45
N SER A 172 20.43 3.80 -9.68
CA SER A 172 20.57 2.46 -10.28
C SER A 172 20.42 2.44 -11.80
N PHE A 173 19.42 3.16 -12.32
CA PHE A 173 19.00 3.09 -13.73
C PHE A 173 19.27 4.38 -14.51
N GLY A 174 19.70 5.46 -13.83
CA GLY A 174 20.14 6.71 -14.44
C GLY A 174 19.14 7.30 -15.44
N GLU A 175 19.60 7.50 -16.67
CA GLU A 175 18.81 8.14 -17.74
C GLU A 175 17.60 7.31 -18.18
N GLU A 176 17.63 5.98 -18.02
CA GLU A 176 16.46 5.15 -18.36
C GLU A 176 15.28 5.48 -17.44
N TYR A 177 15.53 5.58 -16.14
CA TYR A 177 14.51 5.94 -15.17
C TYR A 177 14.06 7.40 -15.32
N LYS A 178 14.99 8.31 -15.63
CA LYS A 178 14.65 9.72 -15.89
C LYS A 178 13.73 9.88 -17.11
N ASN A 179 13.99 9.15 -18.19
CA ASN A 179 13.10 9.11 -19.36
C ASN A 179 11.72 8.53 -19.02
N TYR A 180 11.69 7.51 -18.15
CA TYR A 180 10.44 6.94 -17.65
C TYR A 180 9.65 7.92 -16.77
N MET A 181 10.32 8.70 -15.91
CA MET A 181 9.70 9.73 -15.09
C MET A 181 9.03 10.85 -15.91
N GLN A 182 9.56 11.16 -17.10
CA GLN A 182 8.97 12.17 -17.98
C GLN A 182 7.65 11.72 -18.61
N LYS A 183 7.52 10.42 -18.91
CA LYS A 183 6.41 9.83 -19.66
C LYS A 183 5.28 9.31 -18.76
N THR A 184 5.58 9.00 -17.51
CA THR A 184 4.68 8.29 -16.59
C THR A 184 4.42 9.15 -15.37
N GLY A 185 3.22 9.14 -14.79
CA GLY A 185 2.95 9.85 -13.54
C GLY A 185 3.42 9.07 -12.29
N GLY A 186 3.46 9.72 -11.12
CA GLY A 186 3.88 9.08 -9.86
C GLY A 186 2.85 8.05 -9.37
N VAL A 187 1.90 8.49 -8.55
CA VAL A 187 0.75 7.69 -8.09
C VAL A 187 -0.53 7.92 -8.91
N ILE A 188 -0.58 9.00 -9.70
CA ILE A 188 -1.68 9.32 -10.61
C ILE A 188 -1.10 9.35 -12.04
N PRO A 189 -1.83 8.85 -13.06
CA PRO A 189 -1.35 8.87 -14.44
C PRO A 189 -1.07 10.29 -14.95
N LYS A 190 -0.12 10.38 -15.88
CA LYS A 190 0.15 11.59 -16.66
C LYS A 190 -0.49 11.40 -18.03
N PHE A 191 -1.45 12.26 -18.38
CA PHE A 191 -2.07 12.31 -19.70
C PHE A 191 -1.42 13.40 -20.54
#